data_AF-A0A059WTA0-F1
#
_entry.id   AF-A0A059WTA0-F1
#
_cell.length_a   1.000
_cell.length_b   1.000
_cell.length_c   1.000
_cell.angle_alpha   90.00
_cell.angle_beta   90.00
_cell.angle_gamma   90.00
#
_symmetry.space_group_name_H-M   'P 1'
#
loop_
_entity.id
_entity.type
_entity.pdbx_description
1 polymer ?
#
loop_
_entity_poly.entity_id
_entity_poly.type
_entity_poly.pdbx_seq_one_letter_code
_entity_poly.pdbx_strand_id
1 'polypeptide(L)'
;MKLDGSKATNRFAGSDFALLDLGLEFFSWPTQVIVMREMRKGRGCDVLESRPAHPSLYSRVVSWIDQESRAQGQPGLLMAEGYDSNGKLLKEFEIKSFKKVAGRWEVSEMEIRNRQTKGSTRLQFDFGQ
;
A
#
# COMPACT_ATOMS: atom_id res chain seq x y z
N MET A 1 0.43 11.07 -17.69
CA MET A 1 -0.99 10.69 -17.45
C MET A 1 -1.42 11.35 -16.15
N LYS A 2 -2.23 12.40 -16.19
CA LYS A 2 -2.82 13.00 -14.98
C LYS A 2 -4.12 12.25 -14.70
N LEU A 3 -4.18 11.57 -13.57
CA LEU A 3 -5.41 10.94 -13.12
C LEU A 3 -6.25 12.00 -12.42
N ASP A 4 -7.50 12.16 -12.86
CA ASP A 4 -8.49 12.85 -12.05
C ASP A 4 -8.75 12.01 -10.79
N GLY A 5 -8.98 12.66 -9.64
CA GLY A 5 -9.16 11.97 -8.36
C GLY A 5 -10.36 11.01 -8.36
N SER A 6 -11.33 11.21 -9.26
CA SER A 6 -12.50 10.33 -9.42
C SER A 6 -12.20 8.99 -10.09
N LYS A 7 -11.16 8.89 -10.92
CA LYS A 7 -10.76 7.64 -11.59
C LYS A 7 -9.73 6.85 -10.79
N ALA A 8 -9.02 7.49 -9.87
CA ALA A 8 -8.05 6.83 -9.00
C ALA A 8 -8.69 5.72 -8.13
N THR A 9 -9.99 5.83 -7.85
CA THR A 9 -10.75 4.86 -7.04
C THR A 9 -11.34 3.69 -7.86
N ASN A 10 -11.26 3.72 -9.20
CA ASN A 10 -11.79 2.67 -10.05
C ASN A 10 -10.98 1.38 -9.92
N ARG A 11 -11.68 0.24 -10.00
CA ARG A 11 -11.04 -1.09 -10.02
C ARG A 11 -10.17 -1.22 -11.26
N PHE A 12 -8.94 -1.67 -11.07
CA PHE A 12 -7.98 -1.93 -12.14
C PHE A 12 -8.23 -3.31 -12.74
N ALA A 13 -8.52 -3.39 -14.04
CA ALA A 13 -8.65 -4.64 -14.79
C ALA A 13 -9.57 -5.70 -14.14
N GLY A 14 -10.66 -5.26 -13.49
CA GLY A 14 -11.60 -6.16 -12.79
C GLY A 14 -11.07 -6.75 -11.47
N SER A 15 -9.85 -6.41 -11.05
CA SER A 15 -9.23 -6.90 -9.83
C SER A 15 -9.71 -6.17 -8.56
N ASP A 16 -9.24 -6.61 -7.40
CA ASP A 16 -9.44 -5.89 -6.13
C ASP A 16 -8.54 -4.65 -5.96
N PHE A 17 -7.57 -4.42 -6.86
CA PHE A 17 -6.79 -3.19 -6.88
C PHE A 17 -7.61 -2.02 -7.41
N ALA A 18 -7.49 -0.87 -6.77
CA ALA A 18 -7.81 0.43 -7.37
C ALA A 18 -6.51 1.07 -7.90
N LEU A 19 -6.64 2.05 -8.79
CA LEU A 19 -5.47 2.71 -9.38
C LEU A 19 -4.62 3.46 -8.33
N LEU A 20 -5.28 4.04 -7.32
CA LEU A 20 -4.61 4.65 -6.16
C LEU A 20 -3.79 3.65 -5.34
N ASP A 21 -4.17 2.36 -5.34
CA ASP A 21 -3.43 1.31 -4.62
C ASP A 21 -2.09 1.06 -5.32
N LEU A 22 -2.11 0.96 -6.65
CA LEU A 22 -0.91 0.75 -7.48
C LEU A 22 0.02 1.97 -7.45
N GLY A 23 -0.54 3.17 -7.43
CA GLY A 23 0.22 4.42 -7.33
C GLY A 23 0.69 4.76 -5.92
N LEU A 24 0.25 4.02 -4.89
CA LEU A 24 0.48 4.32 -3.48
C LEU A 24 0.14 5.78 -3.13
N GLU A 25 -0.95 6.31 -3.71
CA GLU A 25 -1.29 7.74 -3.66
C GLU A 25 -1.45 8.25 -2.22
N PHE A 26 -1.79 7.36 -1.29
CA PHE A 26 -1.93 7.67 0.12
C PHE A 26 -0.65 8.22 0.77
N PHE A 27 0.55 7.93 0.25
CA PHE A 27 1.78 8.56 0.73
C PHE A 27 1.94 10.02 0.28
N SER A 28 1.16 10.47 -0.71
CA SER A 28 1.14 11.86 -1.17
C SER A 28 0.03 12.69 -0.52
N TRP A 29 -0.77 12.08 0.36
CA TRP A 29 -1.83 12.79 1.07
C TRP A 29 -1.25 13.77 2.10
N PRO A 30 -1.94 14.89 2.37
CA PRO A 30 -1.36 16.00 3.13
C PRO A 30 -1.18 15.70 4.63
N THR A 31 -1.90 14.73 5.18
CA THR A 31 -1.77 14.34 6.58
C THR A 31 -1.08 12.99 6.68
N GLN A 32 0.11 13.00 7.28
CA GLN A 32 0.97 11.84 7.51
C GLN A 32 1.41 11.86 8.97
N VAL A 33 1.06 10.84 9.75
CA VAL A 33 1.36 10.78 11.20
C VAL A 33 1.92 9.41 11.54
N ILE A 34 3.13 9.34 12.10
CA ILE A 34 3.62 8.10 12.72
C ILE A 34 2.86 7.92 14.03
N VAL A 35 1.99 6.92 14.09
CA VAL A 35 1.13 6.67 15.26
C VAL A 35 1.80 5.76 16.28
N MET A 36 2.71 4.89 15.84
CA MET A 36 3.50 4.02 16.72
C MET A 36 4.71 3.44 15.98
N ARG A 37 5.55 2.72 16.74
CA ARG A 37 6.63 1.89 16.23
C ARG A 37 6.46 0.48 16.77
N GLU A 38 6.59 -0.53 15.92
CA GLU A 38 6.44 -1.93 16.33
C GLU A 38 7.27 -2.88 15.46
N MET A 39 7.37 -4.13 15.92
CA MET A 39 8.00 -5.21 15.17
C MET A 39 6.98 -5.93 14.30
N ARG A 40 7.26 -6.05 13.01
CA ARG A 40 6.44 -6.86 12.09
C ARG A 40 7.33 -7.71 11.20
N LYS A 41 7.05 -9.02 11.14
CA LYS A 41 7.89 -10.00 10.41
C LYS A 41 9.39 -9.93 10.77
N GLY A 42 9.71 -9.64 12.04
CA GLY A 42 11.08 -9.50 12.52
C GLY A 42 11.77 -8.18 12.11
N ARG A 43 11.03 -7.21 11.55
CA ARG A 43 11.53 -5.92 11.09
C ARG A 43 10.95 -4.79 11.95
N GLY A 44 11.79 -3.82 12.33
CA GLY A 44 11.33 -2.61 13.02
C GLY A 44 10.59 -1.69 12.04
N CYS A 45 9.35 -1.36 12.37
CA CYS A 45 8.46 -0.58 11.50
C CYS A 45 8.02 0.72 12.17
N ASP A 46 8.00 1.80 11.39
CA ASP A 46 7.14 2.94 11.68
C ASP A 46 5.73 2.62 11.16
N VAL A 47 4.73 2.79 12.01
CA VAL A 47 3.32 2.67 11.64
C VAL A 47 2.82 4.07 11.28
N LEU A 48 2.61 4.30 9.99
CA LEU A 48 2.22 5.58 9.41
C LEU A 48 0.71 5.58 9.12
N GLU A 49 -0.02 6.52 9.70
CA GLU A 49 -1.37 6.83 9.30
C GLU A 49 -1.38 7.99 8.28
N SER A 50 -2.01 7.73 7.13
CA SER A 50 -2.21 8.68 6.04
C SER A 50 -3.69 9.04 5.92
N ARG A 51 -4.04 10.33 5.79
CA ARG A 51 -5.44 10.78 5.59
C ARG A 51 -5.59 11.73 4.40
N PRO A 52 -6.62 11.55 3.56
CA PRO A 52 -6.82 12.39 2.37
C PRO A 52 -7.41 13.76 2.76
N ALA A 53 -7.18 14.77 1.92
CA ALA A 53 -7.82 16.09 2.09
C ALA A 53 -9.28 16.14 1.63
N HIS A 54 -9.68 15.23 0.73
CA HIS A 54 -11.01 15.16 0.15
C HIS A 54 -11.51 13.71 0.22
N PRO A 55 -12.83 13.46 0.10
CA PRO A 55 -13.36 12.10 0.05
C PRO A 55 -12.63 11.24 -0.98
N SER A 56 -12.21 10.05 -0.54
CA SER A 56 -11.46 9.08 -1.33
C SER A 56 -12.00 7.67 -1.05
N LEU A 57 -11.43 6.64 -1.69
CA LEU A 57 -11.76 5.25 -1.41
C LEU A 57 -11.52 4.87 0.05
N TYR A 58 -10.46 5.43 0.66
CA TYR A 58 -10.14 5.23 2.06
C TYR A 58 -10.29 6.53 2.84
N SER A 59 -10.89 6.46 4.03
CA SER A 59 -10.90 7.55 5.02
C SER A 59 -9.52 7.72 5.67
N ARG A 60 -8.79 6.62 5.81
CA ARG A 60 -7.39 6.58 6.23
C ARG A 60 -6.72 5.30 5.73
N VAL A 61 -5.40 5.35 5.60
CA VAL A 61 -4.54 4.19 5.35
C VAL A 61 -3.53 4.09 6.47
N VAL A 62 -3.39 2.90 7.08
CA VAL A 62 -2.34 2.61 8.06
C VAL A 62 -1.29 1.74 7.39
N SER A 63 -0.05 2.21 7.32
CA SER A 63 1.05 1.54 6.62
C SER A 63 2.17 1.17 7.57
N TRP A 64 2.74 -0.02 7.39
CA TRP A 64 3.92 -0.48 8.11
C TRP A 64 5.13 -0.32 7.21
N ILE A 65 5.99 0.64 7.57
CA ILE A 65 7.16 0.99 6.80
C ILE A 65 8.40 0.56 7.58
N ASP A 66 9.16 -0.34 6.97
CA ASP A 66 10.46 -0.77 7.47
C ASP A 66 11.42 0.41 7.63
N GLN A 67 11.94 0.58 8.85
CA GLN A 67 12.83 1.68 9.19
C GLN A 67 14.19 1.61 8.49
N GLU A 68 14.76 0.41 8.37
CA GLU A 68 16.07 0.20 7.76
C GLU A 68 16.00 0.39 6.24
N SER A 69 15.03 -0.24 5.58
CA SER A 69 14.81 -0.06 4.14
C SER A 69 14.53 1.40 3.81
N ARG A 70 13.70 2.09 4.61
CA ARG A 70 13.44 3.52 4.44
C ARG A 70 14.70 4.37 4.61
N ALA A 71 15.53 4.08 5.62
CA ALA A 71 16.79 4.80 5.85
C ALA A 71 17.80 4.61 4.70
N GLN A 72 17.74 3.47 4.02
CA GLN A 72 18.59 3.17 2.86
C GLN A 72 18.00 3.63 1.51
N GLY A 73 16.85 4.32 1.52
CA GLY A 73 16.18 4.76 0.28
C GLY A 73 15.64 3.60 -0.57
N GLN A 74 15.36 2.45 0.05
CA GLN A 74 14.81 1.25 -0.60
C GLN A 74 13.30 1.15 -0.35
N PRO A 75 12.56 0.36 -1.15
CA PRO A 75 11.16 0.05 -0.85
C PRO A 75 11.01 -0.57 0.55
N GLY A 76 10.27 0.11 1.42
CA GLY A 76 10.09 -0.29 2.82
C GLY A 76 8.66 -0.64 3.22
N LEU A 77 7.68 -0.48 2.32
CA LEU A 77 6.30 -0.85 2.62
C LEU A 77 6.20 -2.37 2.80
N LEU A 78 5.80 -2.82 3.99
CA LEU A 78 5.56 -4.25 4.26
C LEU A 78 4.08 -4.61 4.14
N MET A 79 3.22 -3.70 4.59
CA MET A 79 1.76 -3.87 4.59
C MET A 79 1.07 -2.52 4.71
N ALA A 80 -0.15 -2.41 4.18
CA ALA A 80 -1.07 -1.32 4.43
C ALA A 80 -2.50 -1.81 4.66
N GLU A 81 -3.26 -1.07 5.44
CA GLU A 81 -4.68 -1.28 5.72
C GLU A 81 -5.47 -0.03 5.36
N GLY A 82 -6.40 -0.17 4.41
CA GLY A 82 -7.31 0.89 3.98
C GLY A 82 -8.65 0.76 4.68
N TYR A 83 -9.13 1.85 5.29
CA TYR A 83 -10.39 1.92 6.04
C TYR A 83 -11.44 2.72 5.27
N ASP A 84 -12.69 2.29 5.28
CA ASP A 84 -13.81 3.01 4.64
C ASP A 84 -14.25 4.25 5.44
N SER A 85 -15.24 4.99 4.93
CA SER A 85 -15.77 6.20 5.57
C SER A 85 -16.39 5.97 6.95
N ASN A 86 -16.76 4.73 7.29
CA ASN A 86 -17.30 4.36 8.60
C ASN A 86 -16.21 3.85 9.55
N GLY A 87 -14.93 3.90 9.14
CA GLY A 87 -13.81 3.42 9.92
C GLY A 87 -13.68 1.89 9.94
N LYS A 88 -14.37 1.18 9.05
CA LYS A 88 -14.26 -0.29 8.94
C LYS A 88 -13.14 -0.66 7.96
N LEU A 89 -12.40 -1.71 8.28
CA LEU A 89 -11.36 -2.25 7.39
C LEU A 89 -11.99 -2.65 6.05
N LEU A 90 -11.48 -2.05 4.97
CA LEU A 90 -11.95 -2.28 3.60
C LEU A 90 -10.98 -3.20 2.86
N LYS A 91 -9.70 -2.81 2.78
CA LYS A 91 -8.66 -3.61 2.11
C LYS A 91 -7.41 -3.79 2.97
N GLU A 92 -6.79 -4.95 2.83
CA GLU A 92 -5.45 -5.25 3.32
C GLU A 92 -4.52 -5.41 2.11
N PHE A 93 -3.42 -4.68 2.08
CA PHE A 93 -2.37 -4.78 1.06
C PHE A 93 -1.10 -5.32 1.71
N GLU A 94 -0.48 -6.35 1.13
CA GLU A 94 0.72 -6.97 1.70
C GLU A 94 1.78 -7.20 0.63
N ILE A 95 3.02 -6.79 0.90
CA ILE A 95 4.18 -7.20 0.10
C ILE A 95 4.60 -8.61 0.53
N LYS A 96 4.63 -9.51 -0.44
CA LYS A 96 4.98 -10.92 -0.23
C LYS A 96 6.46 -11.18 -0.45
N SER A 97 7.04 -10.57 -1.49
CA SER A 97 8.44 -10.75 -1.81
C SER A 97 9.06 -9.54 -2.50
N PHE A 98 10.38 -9.42 -2.34
CA PHE A 98 11.22 -8.49 -3.07
C PHE A 98 12.27 -9.27 -3.86
N LYS A 99 12.67 -8.76 -5.02
CA LYS A 99 13.77 -9.28 -5.82
C LYS A 99 14.78 -8.16 -6.06
N LYS A 100 16.07 -8.48 -6.02
CA LYS A 100 17.12 -7.52 -6.42
C LYS A 100 17.27 -7.56 -7.95
N VAL A 101 16.99 -6.44 -8.61
CA VAL A 101 17.04 -6.29 -10.07
C VAL A 101 17.98 -5.12 -10.38
N ALA A 102 19.01 -5.35 -11.20
CA ALA A 102 20.02 -4.34 -11.54
C ALA A 102 20.58 -3.58 -10.32
N GLY A 103 20.79 -4.29 -9.20
CA GLY A 103 21.33 -3.71 -7.97
C GLY A 103 20.31 -3.03 -7.04
N ARG A 104 19.04 -2.90 -7.45
CA ARG A 104 17.95 -2.28 -6.67
C ARG A 104 16.95 -3.32 -6.18
N TRP A 105 16.40 -3.11 -4.99
CA TRP A 105 15.30 -3.94 -4.50
C TRP A 105 14.00 -3.49 -5.13
N GLU A 106 13.29 -4.42 -5.76
CA GLU A 106 11.99 -4.22 -6.39
C GLU A 106 10.97 -5.15 -5.74
N VAL A 107 9.71 -4.75 -5.66
CA VAL A 107 8.62 -5.64 -5.26
C VAL A 107 8.43 -6.69 -6.36
N SER A 108 8.51 -7.97 -6.02
CA SER A 108 8.25 -9.07 -6.96
C SER A 108 6.86 -9.66 -6.82
N GLU A 109 6.23 -9.53 -5.65
CA GLU A 109 4.88 -10.02 -5.43
C GLU A 109 4.17 -9.21 -4.34
N MET A 110 2.91 -8.89 -4.61
CA MET A 110 2.00 -8.25 -3.67
C MET A 110 0.62 -8.89 -3.73
N GLU A 111 -0.13 -8.80 -2.64
CA GLU A 111 -1.51 -9.26 -2.55
C GLU A 111 -2.37 -8.14 -1.96
N ILE A 112 -3.57 -7.95 -2.53
CA ILE A 112 -4.60 -7.12 -1.93
C ILE A 112 -5.83 -7.97 -1.64
N ARG A 113 -6.37 -7.86 -0.43
CA ARG A 113 -7.57 -8.57 0.02
C ARG A 113 -8.64 -7.55 0.35
N ASN A 114 -9.81 -7.67 -0.27
CA ASN A 114 -10.98 -6.90 0.10
C ASN A 114 -11.73 -7.65 1.21
N ARG A 115 -11.70 -7.11 2.43
CA ARG A 115 -12.30 -7.76 3.61
C ARG A 115 -13.82 -7.72 3.62
N GLN A 116 -14.42 -6.80 2.88
CA GLN A 116 -15.87 -6.63 2.83
C GLN A 116 -16.50 -7.55 1.79
N THR A 117 -15.88 -7.70 0.62
CA THR A 117 -16.35 -8.61 -0.45
C THR A 117 -15.74 -10.00 -0.37
N LYS A 118 -14.74 -10.21 0.49
CA LYS A 118 -13.91 -11.42 0.59
C LYS A 118 -13.13 -11.76 -0.70
N GLY A 119 -12.89 -10.75 -1.55
CA GLY A 119 -12.04 -10.87 -2.74
C GLY A 119 -10.55 -10.86 -2.39
N SER A 120 -9.74 -11.50 -3.22
CA SER A 120 -8.29 -11.36 -3.19
C SER A 120 -7.75 -11.29 -4.61
N THR A 121 -6.79 -10.39 -4.82
CA THR A 121 -5.99 -10.35 -6.04
C THR A 121 -4.51 -10.38 -5.67
N ARG A 122 -3.76 -11.21 -6.37
CA ARG A 122 -2.30 -11.27 -6.32
C ARG A 122 -1.72 -10.69 -7.59
N LEU A 123 -0.69 -9.86 -7.43
CA LEU A 123 0.08 -9.28 -8.53
C LEU A 123 1.52 -9.75 -8.40
N GLN A 124 2.05 -10.35 -9.47
CA GLN A 124 3.42 -10.85 -9.57
C GLN A 124 4.13 -10.13 -10.71
N PHE A 125 5.36 -9.71 -10.47
CA PHE A 125 6.23 -9.12 -11.47
C PHE A 125 7.23 -10.17 -11.94
N ASP A 126 7.22 -10.44 -13.24
CA ASP A 126 8.29 -11.19 -13.90
C ASP A 126 9.29 -10.18 -14.46
N PHE A 127 10.50 -10.18 -13.89
CA PHE A 127 11.58 -9.28 -14.28
C PHE A 127 12.47 -9.87 -15.40
N GLY A 128 12.09 -11.02 -15.97
CA GLY A 128 12.98 -11.76 -16.86
C GLY A 128 14.19 -12.35 -16.13
N GLN A 129 14.98 -13.13 -16.86
CA GLN A 129 16.31 -13.59 -16.44
C GLN A 129 17.39 -12.66 -16.97
#